data_AF-A0A8S3S0R4-F1
#
_entry.id   AF-A0A8S3S0R4-F1
#
_cell.length_a   1.000
_cell.length_b   1.000
_cell.length_c   1.000
_cell.angle_alpha   90.00
_cell.angle_beta   90.00
_cell.angle_gamma   90.00
#
_symmetry.space_group_name_H-M   'P 1'
#
loop_
_entity.id
_entity.type
_entity.pdbx_description
1 polymer ?
#
loop_
_entity_poly.entity_id
_entity_poly.type
_entity_poly.pdbx_seq_one_letter_code
_entity_poly.pdbx_strand_id
1 'polypeptide(L)'
;MLVDGGRQCVCVSLCFMASVTHEPSTPSDVDHILQLGTDLYHSISTHRGYMLINEIPSTVNLAGRSLHFRVIESRGGSTAHAVDDLDALCFSIKGALKRCYEESDMCFMTVGNYPSCTIGTKKTADQMYLVMDSHSRDESGKSVPDGKAVVLRFRSLDQLVTYIREMCESLSSSDMPFEATSIACYPLDTVHSPIAPCEDVQDPSVEAGVDSQVNENETTSSEQSTPVTQCQQNASDHSDHEENDDVPVDDINTQSQLSSTASILCDIYMTMIMMLQMT
;
A
#
# COMPACT_ATOMS: atom_id res chain seq x y z
N MET A 1 4.42 -3.10 22.08
CA MET A 1 3.95 -4.15 21.13
C MET A 1 2.54 -3.77 20.72
N LEU A 2 2.30 -3.49 19.44
CA LEU A 2 0.95 -3.21 18.94
C LEU A 2 0.11 -4.48 19.10
N VAL A 3 -1.05 -4.38 19.75
CA VAL A 3 -1.90 -5.52 20.16
C VAL A 3 -2.39 -6.37 18.97
N ASP A 4 -2.34 -5.84 17.75
CA ASP A 4 -2.72 -6.52 16.51
C ASP A 4 -1.64 -6.44 15.42
N GLY A 5 -0.37 -6.32 15.81
CA GLY A 5 0.77 -6.19 14.89
C GLY A 5 0.78 -7.25 13.77
N GLY A 6 0.71 -6.79 12.52
CA GLY A 6 0.76 -7.62 11.31
C GLY A 6 -0.61 -7.92 10.68
N ARG A 7 -1.73 -7.53 11.29
CA ARG A 7 -3.09 -7.79 10.77
C ARG A 7 -3.76 -6.56 10.14
N GLN A 8 -3.26 -5.37 10.47
CA GLN A 8 -3.80 -4.08 10.04
C GLN A 8 -3.25 -3.59 8.69
N CYS A 9 -2.41 -4.37 8.00
CA CYS A 9 -1.65 -3.93 6.83
C CYS A 9 -2.53 -3.41 5.68
N VAL A 10 -3.72 -3.99 5.47
CA VAL A 10 -4.72 -3.50 4.50
C VAL A 10 -5.20 -2.09 4.85
N CYS A 11 -5.57 -1.85 6.12
CA CYS A 11 -6.05 -0.54 6.55
C CYS A 11 -4.94 0.52 6.57
N VAL A 12 -3.72 0.17 6.97
CA VAL A 12 -2.54 1.05 6.87
C VAL A 12 -2.29 1.45 5.42
N SER A 13 -2.32 0.47 4.52
CA SER A 13 -2.13 0.68 3.08
C SER A 13 -3.22 1.59 2.49
N LEU A 14 -4.47 1.44 2.91
CA LEU A 14 -5.57 2.33 2.51
C LEU A 14 -5.33 3.76 3.01
N CYS A 15 -5.00 3.94 4.29
CA CYS A 15 -4.70 5.26 4.86
C CYS A 15 -3.57 5.94 4.07
N PHE A 16 -2.48 5.23 3.78
CA PHE A 16 -1.38 5.75 2.97
C PHE A 16 -1.81 6.20 1.57
N MET A 17 -2.61 5.37 0.87
CA MET A 17 -3.07 5.66 -0.48
C MET A 17 -4.05 6.84 -0.50
N ALA A 18 -4.95 6.91 0.48
CA ALA A 18 -5.95 7.96 0.60
C ALA A 18 -5.44 9.27 1.25
N SER A 19 -4.23 9.26 1.83
CA SER A 19 -3.58 10.47 2.33
C SER A 19 -3.34 11.47 1.20
N VAL A 20 -4.16 12.53 1.23
CA VAL A 20 -4.06 13.74 0.39
C VAL A 20 -3.06 14.78 0.91
N THR A 21 -2.54 14.60 2.11
CA THR A 21 -1.45 15.42 2.64
C THR A 21 -0.14 15.08 1.91
N HIS A 22 0.87 15.95 2.05
CA HIS A 22 2.20 15.73 1.48
C HIS A 22 2.68 14.28 1.63
N GLU A 23 3.44 13.80 0.63
CA GLU A 23 4.08 12.48 0.66
C GLU A 23 4.77 12.27 2.02
N PRO A 24 4.56 11.14 2.71
CA PRO A 24 5.20 10.88 4.00
C PRO A 24 6.71 11.01 3.85
N SER A 25 7.30 11.94 4.59
CA SER A 25 8.69 12.35 4.41
C SER A 25 9.50 12.26 5.68
N THR A 26 8.85 12.03 6.82
CA THR A 26 9.45 11.90 8.14
C THR A 26 9.01 10.60 8.82
N PRO A 27 9.75 10.11 9.83
CA PRO A 27 9.32 8.92 10.58
C PRO A 27 7.98 9.15 11.27
N SER A 28 7.75 10.38 11.75
CA SER A 28 6.49 10.79 12.37
C SER A 28 5.29 10.70 11.42
N ASP A 29 5.49 10.94 10.13
CA ASP A 29 4.43 10.79 9.13
C ASP A 29 4.06 9.30 8.95
N VAL A 30 5.08 8.43 8.95
CA VAL A 30 4.89 6.98 8.85
C VAL A 30 4.18 6.45 10.11
N ASP A 31 4.60 6.89 11.30
CA ASP A 31 3.95 6.53 12.56
C ASP A 31 2.49 7.00 12.60
N HIS A 32 2.21 8.21 12.10
CA HIS A 32 0.85 8.71 12.01
C HIS A 32 -0.01 7.85 11.09
N ILE A 33 0.51 7.42 9.94
CA ILE A 33 -0.21 6.52 9.03
C ILE A 33 -0.43 5.15 9.64
N LEU A 34 0.55 4.59 10.36
CA LEU A 34 0.41 3.33 11.09
C LEU A 34 -0.69 3.42 12.14
N GLN A 35 -0.77 4.54 12.86
CA GLN A 35 -1.82 4.78 13.84
C GLN A 35 -3.19 4.90 13.17
N LEU A 36 -3.32 5.72 12.13
CA LEU A 36 -4.57 5.85 11.36
C LEU A 36 -5.05 4.50 10.80
N GLY A 37 -4.13 3.69 10.28
CA GLY A 37 -4.45 2.35 9.78
C GLY A 37 -4.88 1.38 10.88
N THR A 38 -4.29 1.48 12.08
CA THR A 38 -4.69 0.68 13.24
C THR A 38 -6.09 1.08 13.72
N ASP A 39 -6.37 2.37 13.81
CA ASP A 39 -7.68 2.90 14.20
C ASP A 39 -8.76 2.48 13.20
N LEU A 40 -8.45 2.58 11.90
CA LEU A 40 -9.35 2.14 10.84
C LEU A 40 -9.62 0.64 10.92
N TYR A 41 -8.57 -0.17 11.10
CA TYR A 41 -8.70 -1.62 11.27
C TYR A 41 -9.59 -1.98 12.45
N HIS A 42 -9.46 -1.30 13.60
CA HIS A 42 -10.34 -1.51 14.75
C HIS A 42 -11.78 -1.08 14.51
N SER A 43 -12.00 -0.08 13.66
CA SER A 43 -13.36 0.37 13.31
C SER A 43 -14.10 -0.57 12.35
N ILE A 44 -13.36 -1.34 11.54
CA ILE A 44 -13.93 -2.24 10.52
C ILE A 44 -13.90 -3.71 10.99
N SER A 45 -12.79 -4.16 11.58
CA SER A 45 -12.55 -5.57 11.89
C SER A 45 -13.47 -6.05 13.02
N THR A 46 -14.25 -7.08 12.73
CA THR A 46 -15.15 -7.72 13.70
C THR A 46 -14.52 -8.93 14.41
N HIS A 47 -13.54 -9.58 13.76
CA HIS A 47 -12.96 -10.86 14.21
C HIS A 47 -11.48 -10.77 14.62
N ARG A 48 -10.88 -9.56 14.58
CA ARG A 48 -9.47 -9.28 14.94
C ARG A 48 -8.44 -10.17 14.23
N GLY A 49 -8.76 -10.67 13.03
CA GLY A 49 -7.88 -11.47 12.17
C GLY A 49 -7.36 -10.68 10.97
N TYR A 50 -6.66 -11.36 10.05
CA TYR A 50 -6.31 -10.75 8.75
C TYR A 50 -7.57 -10.29 8.03
N MET A 51 -7.48 -9.11 7.43
CA MET A 51 -8.58 -8.50 6.69
C MET A 51 -8.33 -8.62 5.19
N LEU A 52 -9.37 -8.96 4.43
CA LEU A 52 -9.38 -8.93 2.98
C LEU A 52 -9.74 -7.52 2.49
N ILE A 53 -9.29 -7.16 1.28
CA ILE A 53 -9.58 -5.84 0.68
C ILE A 53 -11.10 -5.64 0.50
N ASN A 54 -11.84 -6.72 0.22
CA ASN A 54 -13.30 -6.69 0.04
C ASN A 54 -14.10 -6.54 1.36
N GLU A 55 -13.44 -6.65 2.52
CA GLU A 55 -14.07 -6.40 3.82
C GLU A 55 -14.08 -4.90 4.17
N ILE A 56 -13.38 -4.07 3.40
CA ILE A 56 -13.40 -2.62 3.56
C ILE A 56 -14.79 -2.09 3.12
N PRO A 57 -15.52 -1.37 3.98
CA PRO A 57 -16.80 -0.78 3.61
C PRO A 57 -16.65 0.23 2.47
N SER A 58 -17.69 0.38 1.64
CA SER A 58 -17.71 1.35 0.54
C SER A 58 -17.60 2.80 1.01
N THR A 59 -17.81 3.06 2.29
CA THR A 59 -17.62 4.38 2.91
C THR A 59 -16.73 4.22 4.13
N VAL A 60 -15.61 4.92 4.14
CA VAL A 60 -14.65 4.93 5.24
C VAL A 60 -14.44 6.35 5.76
N ASN A 61 -14.21 6.48 7.07
CA ASN A 61 -13.86 7.76 7.68
C ASN A 61 -12.36 7.78 7.99
N LEU A 62 -11.59 8.56 7.24
CA LEU A 62 -10.15 8.71 7.43
C LEU A 62 -9.84 10.13 7.89
N ALA A 63 -9.26 10.27 9.08
CA ALA A 63 -8.89 11.56 9.68
C ALA A 63 -10.02 12.63 9.60
N GLY A 64 -11.26 12.22 9.91
CA GLY A 64 -12.44 13.10 9.89
C GLY A 64 -13.04 13.36 8.50
N ARG A 65 -12.53 12.70 7.44
CA ARG A 65 -13.07 12.80 6.08
C ARG A 65 -13.78 11.50 5.69
N SER A 66 -15.04 11.62 5.27
CA SER A 66 -15.76 10.51 4.66
C SER A 66 -15.32 10.35 3.21
N LEU A 67 -14.79 9.18 2.88
CA LEU A 67 -14.36 8.82 1.54
C LEU A 67 -15.21 7.65 1.05
N HIS A 68 -15.55 7.67 -0.24
CA HIS A 68 -16.06 6.50 -0.92
C HIS A 68 -14.89 5.64 -1.39
N PHE A 69 -14.88 4.38 -0.99
CA PHE A 69 -13.92 3.37 -1.38
C PHE A 69 -14.56 2.41 -2.39
N ARG A 70 -13.86 2.12 -3.48
CA ARG A 70 -14.31 1.17 -4.49
C ARG A 70 -13.15 0.33 -5.01
N VAL A 71 -13.31 -0.99 -4.97
CA VAL A 71 -12.46 -1.92 -5.72
C VAL A 71 -12.81 -1.85 -7.20
N ILE A 72 -11.79 -1.71 -8.06
CA ILE A 72 -11.97 -1.66 -9.52
C ILE A 72 -11.79 -3.05 -10.10
N GLU A 73 -10.57 -3.60 -10.03
CA GLU A 73 -10.29 -4.96 -10.53
C GLU A 73 -9.11 -5.59 -9.78
N SER A 74 -9.19 -6.90 -9.55
CA SER A 74 -8.15 -7.72 -8.93
C SER A 74 -7.49 -8.62 -9.96
N ARG A 75 -6.15 -8.68 -9.93
CA ARG A 75 -5.33 -9.45 -10.86
C ARG A 75 -4.36 -10.33 -10.10
N GLY A 76 -4.59 -11.63 -10.22
CA GLY A 76 -3.83 -12.64 -9.49
C GLY A 76 -2.74 -13.31 -10.32
N GLY A 77 -1.75 -13.85 -9.65
CA GLY A 77 -0.72 -14.66 -10.28
C GLY A 77 0.16 -15.41 -9.28
N SER A 78 1.24 -16.00 -9.78
CA SER A 78 2.31 -16.60 -8.99
C SER A 78 3.58 -15.79 -9.14
N THR A 79 4.38 -15.67 -8.07
CA THR A 79 5.69 -14.99 -8.10
C THR A 79 6.68 -15.63 -9.08
N ALA A 80 6.49 -16.92 -9.44
CA ALA A 80 7.26 -17.60 -10.48
C ALA A 80 6.96 -17.11 -11.90
N HIS A 81 5.79 -16.51 -12.14
CA HIS A 81 5.39 -16.13 -13.48
C HIS A 81 6.07 -14.85 -13.93
N ALA A 82 6.97 -14.97 -14.91
CA ALA A 82 7.66 -13.85 -15.52
C ALA A 82 6.82 -13.12 -16.59
N VAL A 83 5.81 -13.79 -17.15
CA VAL A 83 4.98 -13.31 -18.27
C VAL A 83 3.52 -13.58 -17.96
N ASP A 84 2.62 -12.75 -18.50
CA ASP A 84 1.18 -12.94 -18.37
C ASP A 84 0.71 -14.14 -19.22
N ASP A 85 -0.19 -14.94 -18.65
CA ASP A 85 -1.00 -15.94 -19.32
C ASP A 85 -2.46 -15.47 -19.29
N LEU A 86 -2.89 -14.82 -20.37
CA LEU A 86 -4.21 -14.21 -20.45
C LEU A 86 -5.33 -15.24 -20.60
N ASP A 87 -5.02 -16.42 -21.13
CA ASP A 87 -6.00 -17.51 -21.27
C ASP A 87 -6.32 -18.11 -19.90
N ALA A 88 -5.33 -18.17 -19.01
CA ALA A 88 -5.49 -18.59 -17.62
C ALA A 88 -5.86 -17.43 -16.66
N LEU A 89 -6.01 -16.20 -17.16
CA LEU A 89 -6.17 -14.98 -16.34
C LEU A 89 -5.09 -14.84 -15.26
N CYS A 90 -3.88 -15.32 -15.56
CA CYS A 90 -2.76 -15.34 -14.64
C CYS A 90 -1.74 -14.27 -15.07
N PHE A 91 -1.39 -13.38 -14.15
CA PHE A 91 -0.54 -12.24 -14.48
C PHE A 91 0.86 -12.40 -13.92
N SER A 92 1.84 -11.82 -14.61
CA SER A 92 3.11 -11.46 -13.98
C SER A 92 2.89 -10.26 -13.04
N ILE A 93 3.73 -10.10 -12.01
CA ILE A 93 3.66 -8.94 -11.09
C ILE A 93 3.68 -7.62 -11.89
N LYS A 94 4.56 -7.53 -12.90
CA LYS A 94 4.68 -6.36 -13.77
C LYS A 94 3.41 -6.13 -14.58
N GLY A 95 2.85 -7.17 -15.20
CA GLY A 95 1.64 -7.08 -16.02
C GLY A 95 0.39 -6.73 -15.20
N ALA A 96 0.28 -7.25 -13.97
CA ALA A 96 -0.79 -6.93 -13.05
C ALA A 96 -0.73 -5.46 -12.61
N LEU A 97 0.42 -5.01 -12.07
CA LEU A 97 0.62 -3.61 -11.65
C LEU A 97 0.44 -2.64 -12.80
N LYS A 98 0.94 -2.95 -14.00
CA LYS A 98 0.76 -2.10 -15.19
C LYS A 98 -0.72 -1.83 -15.46
N ARG A 99 -1.56 -2.87 -15.43
CA ARG A 99 -3.01 -2.72 -15.65
C ARG A 99 -3.70 -1.99 -14.51
N CYS A 100 -3.31 -2.26 -13.27
CA CYS A 100 -3.84 -1.51 -12.13
C CYS A 100 -3.57 0.00 -12.29
N TYR A 101 -2.37 0.39 -12.70
CA TYR A 101 -2.01 1.79 -12.95
C TYR A 101 -2.56 2.38 -14.26
N GLU A 102 -3.13 1.57 -15.15
CA GLU A 102 -3.93 2.05 -16.29
C GLU A 102 -5.37 2.43 -15.85
N GLU A 103 -5.84 1.88 -14.73
CA GLU A 103 -7.20 2.08 -14.21
C GLU A 103 -7.27 3.07 -13.05
N SER A 104 -6.23 3.12 -12.23
CA SER A 104 -6.16 3.98 -11.05
C SER A 104 -4.73 4.24 -10.62
N ASP A 105 -4.50 5.40 -10.02
CA ASP A 105 -3.23 5.71 -9.38
C ASP A 105 -3.01 4.96 -8.06
N MET A 106 -3.97 4.17 -7.57
CA MET A 106 -3.87 3.43 -6.30
C MET A 106 -4.06 1.93 -6.50
N CYS A 107 -3.17 1.14 -5.89
CA CYS A 107 -3.16 -0.31 -6.00
C CYS A 107 -2.68 -0.97 -4.70
N PHE A 108 -3.43 -1.94 -4.20
CA PHE A 108 -2.92 -2.89 -3.22
C PHE A 108 -2.10 -3.98 -3.91
N MET A 109 -1.08 -4.47 -3.21
CA MET A 109 -0.37 -5.70 -3.59
C MET A 109 -0.37 -6.63 -2.38
N THR A 110 -1.05 -7.76 -2.49
CA THR A 110 -1.11 -8.81 -1.47
C THR A 110 -0.30 -10.01 -1.95
N VAL A 111 0.58 -10.54 -1.10
CA VAL A 111 1.45 -11.68 -1.40
C VAL A 111 1.31 -12.75 -0.31
N GLY A 112 1.21 -14.01 -0.72
CA GLY A 112 1.13 -15.17 0.18
C GLY A 112 -0.29 -15.47 0.67
N ASN A 113 -0.47 -16.67 1.24
CA ASN A 113 -1.76 -17.17 1.73
C ASN A 113 -1.91 -17.08 3.25
N TYR A 114 -0.91 -17.57 4.00
CA TYR A 114 -0.89 -17.49 5.46
C TYR A 114 0.54 -17.71 5.99
N PRO A 115 1.20 -16.68 6.56
CA PRO A 115 0.76 -15.29 6.62
C PRO A 115 0.77 -14.62 5.22
N SER A 116 -0.18 -13.71 4.99
CA SER A 116 -0.19 -12.84 3.80
C SER A 116 0.38 -11.46 4.15
N CYS A 117 1.09 -10.85 3.21
CA CYS A 117 1.64 -9.49 3.32
C CYS A 117 0.92 -8.58 2.32
N THR A 118 0.25 -7.53 2.80
CA THR A 118 -0.34 -6.50 1.92
C THR A 118 0.41 -5.19 2.04
N ILE A 119 0.78 -4.61 0.90
CA ILE A 119 1.37 -3.28 0.78
C ILE A 119 0.44 -2.37 -0.04
N GLY A 120 0.53 -1.07 0.23
CA GLY A 120 -0.19 -0.03 -0.51
C GLY A 120 0.75 0.65 -1.47
N THR A 121 0.34 0.83 -2.72
CA THR A 121 1.15 1.49 -3.74
C THR A 121 0.34 2.59 -4.41
N LYS A 122 0.98 3.73 -4.69
CA LYS A 122 0.36 4.80 -5.47
C LYS A 122 1.28 5.41 -6.50
N LYS A 123 0.72 5.78 -7.64
CA LYS A 123 1.38 6.53 -8.69
C LYS A 123 1.11 8.02 -8.49
N THR A 124 2.17 8.81 -8.47
CA THR A 124 2.09 10.25 -8.22
C THR A 124 1.90 11.02 -9.53
N ALA A 125 1.49 12.30 -9.42
CA ALA A 125 1.32 13.16 -10.58
C ALA A 125 2.61 13.32 -11.41
N ASP A 126 3.77 13.33 -10.76
CA ASP A 126 5.10 13.34 -11.40
C ASP A 126 5.57 11.96 -11.89
N GLN A 127 4.65 10.99 -12.02
CA GLN A 127 4.86 9.65 -12.57
C GLN A 127 5.84 8.78 -11.77
N MET A 128 5.96 9.05 -10.47
CA MET A 128 6.74 8.25 -9.54
C MET A 128 5.82 7.22 -8.87
N TYR A 129 6.42 6.16 -8.33
CA TYR A 129 5.69 5.12 -7.61
C TYR A 129 6.09 5.18 -6.14
N LEU A 130 5.10 5.34 -5.27
CA LEU A 130 5.29 5.27 -3.83
C LEU A 130 4.74 3.96 -3.30
N VAL A 131 5.42 3.39 -2.33
CA VAL A 131 5.02 2.17 -1.63
C VAL A 131 5.03 2.43 -0.14
N MET A 132 4.00 1.96 0.56
CA MET A 132 3.98 1.79 2.00
C MET A 132 3.96 0.30 2.31
N ASP A 133 5.00 -0.16 3.00
CA ASP A 133 5.04 -1.48 3.61
C ASP A 133 5.05 -1.31 5.13
N SER A 134 3.98 -1.77 5.79
CA SER A 134 3.79 -1.63 7.22
C SER A 134 4.52 -2.66 8.07
N HIS A 135 5.16 -3.65 7.43
CA HIS A 135 5.86 -4.73 8.14
C HIS A 135 7.28 -4.31 8.52
N SER A 136 7.92 -5.12 9.37
CA SER A 136 9.30 -4.90 9.79
C SER A 136 10.27 -5.10 8.62
N ARG A 137 10.76 -3.99 8.05
CA ARG A 137 11.75 -3.97 6.97
C ARG A 137 13.05 -3.29 7.35
N ASP A 138 14.14 -3.67 6.67
CA ASP A 138 15.43 -2.97 6.73
C ASP A 138 15.48 -1.75 5.78
N GLU A 139 16.64 -1.10 5.69
CA GLU A 139 16.89 0.05 4.80
C GLU A 139 16.71 -0.27 3.32
N SER A 140 16.91 -1.53 2.93
CA SER A 140 16.66 -2.01 1.57
C SER A 140 15.22 -2.48 1.35
N GLY A 141 14.39 -2.42 2.40
CA GLY A 141 13.00 -2.84 2.35
C GLY A 141 12.79 -4.35 2.45
N LYS A 142 13.80 -5.12 2.88
CA LYS A 142 13.73 -6.57 3.10
C LYS A 142 13.20 -6.90 4.48
N SER A 143 12.51 -8.04 4.61
CA SER A 143 11.96 -8.49 5.89
C SER A 143 13.07 -8.80 6.90
N VAL A 144 13.05 -8.13 8.07
CA VAL A 144 13.97 -8.40 9.19
C VAL A 144 13.23 -8.29 10.54
N PRO A 145 13.60 -9.07 11.57
CA PRO A 145 12.86 -9.09 12.85
C PRO A 145 12.73 -7.71 13.53
N ASP A 146 13.82 -6.95 13.60
CA ASP A 146 13.88 -5.62 14.23
C ASP A 146 13.68 -4.47 13.23
N GLY A 147 13.04 -4.78 12.10
CA GLY A 147 12.77 -3.83 11.04
C GLY A 147 11.66 -2.84 11.38
N LYS A 148 11.42 -1.90 10.48
CA LYS A 148 10.41 -0.85 10.61
C LYS A 148 9.55 -0.78 9.37
N ALA A 149 8.37 -0.18 9.51
CA ALA A 149 7.59 0.21 8.34
C ALA A 149 8.38 1.19 7.47
N VAL A 150 8.20 1.09 6.16
CA VAL A 150 8.93 1.89 5.18
C VAL A 150 7.98 2.54 4.18
N VAL A 151 8.30 3.77 3.80
CA VAL A 151 7.77 4.43 2.62
C VAL A 151 8.89 4.59 1.61
N LEU A 152 8.74 3.99 0.43
CA LEU A 152 9.76 3.98 -0.61
C LEU A 152 9.25 4.67 -1.87
N ARG A 153 10.17 5.32 -2.60
CA ARG A 153 9.86 6.08 -3.82
C ARG A 153 10.71 5.58 -4.99
N PHE A 154 10.04 5.17 -6.07
CA PHE A 154 10.65 4.58 -7.26
C PHE A 154 10.37 5.43 -8.51
N ARG A 155 11.35 5.54 -9.40
CA ARG A 155 11.26 6.31 -10.64
C ARG A 155 10.60 5.53 -11.78
N SER A 156 10.47 4.22 -11.64
CA SER A 156 9.92 3.37 -12.68
C SER A 156 9.16 2.18 -12.10
N LEU A 157 8.22 1.66 -12.89
CA LEU A 157 7.50 0.44 -12.56
C LEU A 157 8.47 -0.75 -12.39
N ASP A 158 9.55 -0.79 -13.16
CA ASP A 158 10.56 -1.86 -13.05
C ASP A 158 11.25 -1.85 -11.68
N GLN A 159 11.58 -0.67 -11.14
CA GLN A 159 12.15 -0.55 -9.79
C GLN A 159 11.17 -1.03 -8.71
N LEU A 160 9.89 -0.66 -8.85
CA LEU A 160 8.84 -1.15 -7.97
C LEU A 160 8.68 -2.68 -8.03
N VAL A 161 8.69 -3.26 -9.24
CA VAL A 161 8.61 -4.71 -9.45
C VAL A 161 9.80 -5.43 -8.83
N THR A 162 11.02 -4.88 -8.98
CA THR A 162 12.21 -5.42 -8.31
C THR A 162 12.04 -5.44 -6.79
N TYR A 163 11.61 -4.32 -6.21
CA TYR A 163 11.33 -4.25 -4.76
C TYR A 163 10.32 -5.31 -4.32
N ILE A 164 9.20 -5.47 -5.03
CA ILE A 164 8.17 -6.47 -4.68
C ILE A 164 8.72 -7.89 -4.79
N ARG A 165 9.57 -8.18 -5.79
CA ARG A 165 10.22 -9.50 -5.91
C ARG A 165 11.18 -9.78 -4.77
N GLU A 166 12.04 -8.82 -4.42
CA GLU A 166 12.94 -8.94 -3.27
C GLU A 166 12.18 -9.10 -1.96
N MET A 167 11.06 -8.38 -1.80
CA MET A 167 10.13 -8.58 -0.69
C MET A 167 9.61 -10.01 -0.68
N CYS A 168 9.12 -10.53 -1.81
CA CYS A 168 8.61 -11.90 -1.91
C CYS A 168 9.68 -12.95 -1.53
N GLU A 169 10.89 -12.82 -2.08
CA GLU A 169 12.03 -13.70 -1.78
C GLU A 169 12.42 -13.67 -0.29
N SER A 170 12.25 -12.53 0.38
CA SER A 170 12.49 -12.41 1.82
C SER A 170 11.40 -13.05 2.70
N LEU A 171 10.21 -13.28 2.15
CA LEU A 171 9.09 -13.92 2.84
C LEU A 171 9.12 -15.45 2.69
N SER A 172 9.54 -15.95 1.53
CA SER A 172 9.60 -17.38 1.25
C SER A 172 10.61 -17.72 0.16
N SER A 173 11.23 -18.89 0.26
CA SER A 173 12.03 -19.50 -0.82
C SER A 173 11.18 -20.23 -1.87
N SER A 174 9.87 -20.27 -1.69
CA SER A 174 8.91 -20.94 -2.58
C SER A 174 8.03 -19.95 -3.33
N ASP A 175 7.45 -20.42 -4.43
CA ASP A 175 6.50 -19.64 -5.22
C ASP A 175 5.27 -19.28 -4.38
N MET A 176 4.92 -17.99 -4.38
CA MET A 176 3.77 -17.47 -3.65
C MET A 176 2.70 -16.97 -4.62
N PRO A 177 1.42 -17.17 -4.30
CA PRO A 177 0.37 -16.43 -4.98
C PRO A 177 0.47 -14.95 -4.62
N PHE A 178 0.06 -14.10 -5.54
CA PHE A 178 -0.12 -12.68 -5.30
C PHE A 178 -1.43 -12.18 -5.92
N GLU A 179 -1.89 -11.04 -5.45
CA GLU A 179 -3.00 -10.28 -6.02
C GLU A 179 -2.65 -8.79 -6.05
N ALA A 180 -2.78 -8.16 -7.22
CA ALA A 180 -2.74 -6.72 -7.38
C ALA A 180 -4.17 -6.21 -7.58
N THR A 181 -4.61 -5.28 -6.73
CA THR A 181 -6.01 -4.81 -6.73
C THR A 181 -6.05 -3.29 -6.88
N SER A 182 -6.56 -2.83 -8.04
CA SER A 182 -6.77 -1.40 -8.31
C SER A 182 -7.98 -0.90 -7.54
N ILE A 183 -7.86 0.30 -6.96
CA ILE A 183 -8.91 0.89 -6.13
C ILE A 183 -9.11 2.37 -6.45
N ALA A 184 -10.31 2.89 -6.20
CA ALA A 184 -10.60 4.30 -6.24
C ALA A 184 -11.05 4.77 -4.85
N CYS A 185 -10.55 5.94 -4.45
CA CYS A 185 -10.96 6.66 -3.26
C CYS A 185 -11.29 8.10 -3.64
N TYR A 186 -12.48 8.57 -3.30
CA TYR A 186 -12.86 9.96 -3.53
C TYR A 186 -13.63 10.54 -2.34
N PRO A 187 -13.49 11.85 -2.05
CA PRO A 187 -14.28 12.48 -1.01
C PRO A 187 -15.77 12.32 -1.28
N LEU A 188 -16.54 11.99 -0.25
CA LEU A 188 -17.98 12.21 -0.28
C LEU A 188 -18.19 13.69 -0.03
N ASP A 189 -18.66 14.43 -1.05
CA ASP A 189 -18.96 15.85 -0.91
C ASP A 189 -19.82 16.06 0.34
N THR A 190 -19.28 16.77 1.34
CA THR A 190 -20.10 17.32 2.41
C THR A 190 -21.04 18.30 1.75
N VAL A 191 -22.30 17.90 1.55
CA VAL A 191 -23.38 18.80 1.15
C VAL A 191 -23.26 20.05 2.01
N HIS A 192 -22.91 21.18 1.40
CA HIS A 192 -22.94 22.47 2.05
C HIS A 192 -24.35 22.66 2.62
N SER A 193 -24.46 22.93 3.92
CA SER A 193 -25.68 23.49 4.51
C SER A 193 -26.17 24.62 3.61
N PRO A 194 -27.48 24.72 3.32
CA PRO A 194 -28.01 25.83 2.54
C PRO A 194 -27.58 27.14 3.20
N ILE A 195 -26.82 27.94 2.46
CA ILE A 195 -26.55 29.33 2.79
C ILE A 195 -27.92 29.98 3.00
N ALA A 196 -28.20 30.45 4.21
CA ALA A 196 -29.37 31.29 4.47
C ALA A 196 -29.27 32.52 3.55
N PRO A 197 -30.36 32.99 2.93
CA PRO A 197 -30.31 34.14 2.04
C PRO A 197 -29.83 35.36 2.83
N CYS A 198 -28.64 35.86 2.51
CA CYS A 198 -28.19 37.17 2.96
C CYS A 198 -28.99 38.22 2.19
N GLU A 199 -29.74 39.05 2.92
CA GLU A 199 -30.48 40.17 2.36
C GLU A 199 -29.54 41.20 1.73
N ASP A 200 -29.97 41.73 0.57
CA ASP A 200 -29.35 42.80 -0.20
C ASP A 200 -29.04 44.03 0.68
N VAL A 201 -27.79 44.48 0.65
CA VAL A 201 -27.45 45.88 0.98
C VAL A 201 -26.52 46.44 -0.09
N GLN A 202 -26.97 47.57 -0.63
CA GLN A 202 -26.46 48.30 -1.79
C GLN A 202 -25.08 48.94 -1.56
N ASP A 203 -24.30 48.98 -2.66
CA ASP A 203 -23.10 49.81 -2.88
C ASP A 203 -23.46 51.31 -2.88
N PRO A 204 -22.57 52.20 -2.41
CA PRO A 204 -21.85 53.02 -3.41
C PRO A 204 -20.39 53.40 -3.04
N SER A 205 -19.46 53.01 -3.91
CA SER A 205 -18.41 53.80 -4.58
C SER A 205 -17.72 54.98 -3.85
N VAL A 206 -16.38 54.92 -3.70
CA VAL A 206 -15.46 56.05 -3.96
C VAL A 206 -13.98 55.63 -4.11
N GLU A 207 -13.46 55.82 -5.32
CA GLU A 207 -12.22 56.49 -5.76
C GLU A 207 -10.85 56.35 -5.02
N ALA A 208 -9.86 56.01 -5.86
CA ALA A 208 -8.52 56.60 -6.02
C ALA A 208 -7.37 56.31 -5.03
N GLY A 209 -6.27 55.77 -5.60
CA GLY A 209 -4.98 56.46 -5.52
C GLY A 209 -3.71 55.65 -5.19
N VAL A 210 -2.79 55.68 -6.16
CA VAL A 210 -1.34 56.00 -6.00
C VAL A 210 -0.36 54.88 -5.61
N ASP A 211 0.36 54.42 -6.65
CA ASP A 211 1.83 54.34 -6.85
C ASP A 211 2.76 53.37 -6.09
N SER A 212 3.45 52.60 -6.95
CA SER A 212 4.92 52.52 -7.10
C SER A 212 5.82 51.59 -6.27
N GLN A 213 6.64 50.88 -7.06
CA GLN A 213 8.05 50.50 -6.89
C GLN A 213 8.37 49.22 -6.09
N VAL A 214 8.78 48.14 -6.78
CA VAL A 214 10.16 47.81 -7.24
C VAL A 214 11.04 47.37 -6.08
N ASN A 215 11.43 46.08 -6.09
CA ASN A 215 12.84 45.75 -5.94
C ASN A 215 13.17 44.40 -6.57
N GLU A 216 14.13 44.45 -7.48
CA GLU A 216 14.84 43.33 -8.06
C GLU A 216 15.84 42.78 -7.03
N ASN A 217 16.10 41.47 -7.06
CA ASN A 217 17.49 41.00 -7.10
C ASN A 217 17.58 39.55 -7.58
N GLU A 218 18.33 39.39 -8.66
CA GLU A 218 18.96 38.17 -9.12
C GLU A 218 19.91 37.60 -8.04
N THR A 219 20.14 36.28 -8.06
CA THR A 219 21.43 35.69 -8.48
C THR A 219 21.44 34.18 -8.25
N THR A 220 21.77 33.50 -9.33
CA THR A 220 22.28 32.13 -9.53
C THR A 220 23.04 31.47 -8.37
N SER A 221 22.89 30.15 -8.19
CA SER A 221 23.90 29.14 -8.60
C SER A 221 23.54 27.74 -8.12
N SER A 222 23.82 26.78 -9.00
CA SER A 222 23.89 25.32 -8.88
C SER A 222 24.26 24.72 -7.52
N GLU A 223 23.53 23.67 -7.10
CA GLU A 223 24.12 22.48 -6.48
C GLU A 223 23.37 21.21 -6.93
N GLN A 224 24.16 20.20 -7.32
CA GLN A 224 23.74 18.82 -7.47
C GLN A 224 23.22 18.29 -6.14
N SER A 225 22.11 17.53 -6.12
CA SER A 225 21.90 16.46 -5.14
C SER A 225 20.67 15.62 -5.50
N THR A 226 20.87 14.30 -5.52
CA THR A 226 19.82 13.29 -5.34
C THR A 226 19.11 13.48 -3.99
N PRO A 227 17.81 13.16 -3.89
CA PRO A 227 17.34 12.56 -2.66
C PRO A 227 16.49 11.31 -2.94
N VAL A 228 16.95 10.18 -2.41
CA VAL A 228 16.07 9.15 -1.87
C VAL A 228 15.72 9.67 -0.48
N THR A 229 14.47 10.08 -0.25
CA THR A 229 14.04 10.50 1.09
C THR A 229 13.67 9.24 1.86
N GLN A 230 14.55 8.86 2.78
CA GLN A 230 14.39 7.75 3.70
C GLN A 230 14.30 8.32 5.11
N CYS A 231 13.37 7.82 5.93
CA CYS A 231 13.18 8.31 7.28
C CYS A 231 12.99 7.16 8.28
N GLN A 232 13.82 7.15 9.35
CA GLN A 232 13.92 6.06 10.34
C GLN A 232 14.26 6.59 11.75
N GLN A 233 13.87 5.87 12.82
CA GLN A 233 14.43 6.04 14.18
C GLN A 233 14.45 4.75 15.02
N ASN A 234 15.47 4.59 15.89
CA ASN A 234 15.73 3.45 16.80
C ASN A 234 15.17 3.69 18.21
N ALA A 235 14.86 2.60 18.92
CA ALA A 235 14.87 2.54 20.38
C ALA A 235 15.64 1.28 20.83
N SER A 236 16.80 1.46 21.46
CA SER A 236 17.45 0.51 22.38
C SER A 236 16.89 0.76 23.79
N ASP A 237 16.78 -0.19 24.72
CA ASP A 237 17.88 -0.95 25.33
C ASP A 237 17.38 -2.11 26.25
N HIS A 238 18.30 -3.06 26.50
CA HIS A 238 18.43 -4.05 27.62
C HIS A 238 17.89 -5.51 27.56
N SER A 239 18.85 -6.40 27.24
CA SER A 239 19.28 -7.72 27.75
C SER A 239 18.38 -8.63 28.60
N ASP A 240 18.33 -9.94 28.25
CA ASP A 240 19.06 -11.00 28.99
C ASP A 240 19.04 -12.38 28.28
N HIS A 241 19.97 -13.22 28.71
CA HIS A 241 20.54 -14.48 28.18
C HIS A 241 19.65 -15.76 28.18
N GLU A 242 20.25 -16.81 27.57
CA GLU A 242 20.08 -18.28 27.72
C GLU A 242 19.32 -18.95 26.56
N GLU A 243 19.65 -20.12 26.01
CA GLU A 243 20.81 -21.02 25.92
C GLU A 243 20.40 -22.11 24.88
N ASN A 244 21.36 -22.81 24.30
CA ASN A 244 21.23 -23.81 23.22
C ASN A 244 20.29 -25.00 23.51
N ASP A 245 19.78 -25.64 22.44
CA ASP A 245 19.93 -27.10 22.27
C ASP A 245 19.67 -27.57 20.83
N ASP A 246 20.56 -28.45 20.36
CA ASP A 246 20.70 -29.05 19.03
C ASP A 246 19.84 -30.33 18.81
N VAL A 247 19.78 -30.75 17.52
CA VAL A 247 19.65 -32.13 16.97
C VAL A 247 18.23 -32.67 16.64
N PRO A 248 17.98 -33.51 15.58
CA PRO A 248 18.57 -33.65 14.25
C PRO A 248 17.54 -33.62 13.07
N VAL A 249 18.11 -33.66 11.86
CA VAL A 249 17.53 -33.78 10.51
C VAL A 249 17.08 -35.22 10.20
N ASP A 250 15.90 -35.39 9.57
CA ASP A 250 15.50 -36.63 8.88
C ASP A 250 15.15 -36.36 7.40
N ASP A 251 15.81 -37.09 6.51
CA ASP A 251 15.66 -37.14 5.05
C ASP A 251 14.33 -37.81 4.63
N ILE A 252 13.51 -37.17 3.79
CA ILE A 252 12.42 -37.86 3.06
C ILE A 252 12.34 -37.43 1.58
N ASN A 253 13.00 -38.25 0.76
CA ASN A 253 12.59 -38.80 -0.54
C ASN A 253 11.58 -38.01 -1.42
N THR A 254 12.12 -37.21 -2.34
CA THR A 254 11.42 -36.52 -3.43
C THR A 254 11.32 -37.41 -4.67
N GLN A 255 10.17 -38.03 -4.96
CA GLN A 255 9.87 -38.47 -6.34
C GLN A 255 8.41 -38.83 -6.71
N SER A 256 7.38 -38.58 -5.89
CA SER A 256 5.98 -38.92 -6.27
C SER A 256 4.95 -37.78 -6.25
N GLN A 257 5.34 -36.53 -5.98
CA GLN A 257 4.38 -35.41 -5.74
C GLN A 257 4.07 -34.53 -6.97
N LEU A 258 4.72 -34.73 -8.12
CA LEU A 258 4.57 -33.83 -9.28
C LEU A 258 3.25 -34.01 -10.08
N SER A 259 2.46 -35.04 -9.81
CA SER A 259 1.20 -35.31 -10.53
C SER A 259 -0.05 -34.81 -9.81
N SER A 260 0.03 -34.40 -8.54
CA SER A 260 -1.15 -34.06 -7.73
C SER A 260 -1.41 -32.56 -7.58
N THR A 261 -0.39 -31.72 -7.78
CA THR A 261 -0.48 -30.27 -7.53
C THR A 261 -1.18 -29.51 -8.66
N ALA A 262 -1.07 -29.99 -9.90
CA ALA A 262 -1.74 -29.38 -11.06
C ALA A 262 -3.28 -29.50 -10.99
N SER A 263 -3.81 -30.55 -10.36
CA SER A 263 -5.27 -30.74 -10.21
C SER A 263 -5.86 -29.81 -9.14
N ILE A 264 -5.12 -29.59 -8.04
CA ILE A 264 -5.60 -28.80 -6.90
C ILE A 264 -5.63 -27.31 -7.23
N LEU A 265 -4.67 -26.82 -8.01
CA LEU A 265 -4.65 -25.41 -8.45
C LEU A 265 -5.81 -25.09 -9.42
N CYS A 266 -6.24 -26.06 -10.23
CA CYS A 266 -7.38 -25.89 -11.15
C CYS A 266 -8.72 -25.82 -10.39
N ASP A 267 -8.89 -26.65 -9.35
CA ASP A 267 -10.12 -26.68 -8.55
C ASP A 267 -10.30 -25.42 -7.67
N ILE A 268 -9.20 -24.82 -7.19
CA ILE A 268 -9.25 -23.57 -6.41
C ILE A 268 -9.62 -22.38 -7.31
N TYR A 269 -9.05 -22.29 -8.51
CA TYR A 269 -9.36 -21.22 -9.47
C TYR A 269 -10.82 -21.28 -9.94
N MET A 270 -11.36 -22.48 -10.16
CA MET A 270 -12.76 -22.66 -10.54
C MET A 270 -13.74 -22.31 -9.41
N THR A 271 -13.36 -22.57 -8.16
CA THR A 271 -14.19 -22.20 -7.00
C THR A 271 -14.24 -20.67 -6.81
N MET A 272 -13.15 -19.96 -7.09
CA MET A 272 -13.14 -18.48 -7.07
C MET A 272 -13.93 -17.85 -8.22
N ILE A 273 -13.87 -18.42 -9.43
CA ILE A 273 -14.66 -17.94 -10.58
C ILE A 273 -16.17 -18.16 -10.37
N MET A 274 -16.59 -19.27 -9.75
CA MET A 274 -18.01 -19.50 -9.47
C MET A 274 -18.60 -18.54 -8.44
N MET A 275 -17.80 -17.98 -7.51
CA MET A 275 -18.29 -16.97 -6.56
C MET A 275 -18.46 -15.58 -7.18
N LEU A 276 -17.72 -15.27 -8.24
CA LEU A 276 -17.83 -13.99 -8.99
C LEU A 276 -19.04 -13.94 -9.94
N GLN A 277 -19.69 -15.06 -10.24
CA GLN A 277 -20.86 -15.11 -11.13
C GLN A 277 -22.21 -15.12 -10.39
N MET A 278 -22.21 -15.04 -9.06
CA MET A 278 -23.43 -15.10 -8.22
C MET A 278 -23.77 -13.79 -7.48
N THR A 279 -23.14 -12.68 -7.84
CA THR A 279 -23.47 -11.31 -7.41
C THR A 279 -23.78 -10.44 -8.62
#